data_AF-A0A944YBX6-F1
#
_entry.id   AF-A0A944YBX6-F1
#
_cell.length_a   1.000
_cell.length_b   1.000
_cell.length_c   1.000
_cell.angle_alpha   90.00
_cell.angle_beta   90.00
_cell.angle_gamma   90.00
#
_symmetry.space_group_name_H-M   'P 1'
#
loop_
_entity.id
_entity.type
_entity.pdbx_description
1 polymer ?
#
loop_
_entity_poly.entity_id
_entity_poly.type
_entity_poly.pdbx_seq_one_letter_code
_entity_poly.pdbx_strand_id
1 'polypeptide(L)'
;MAAKQLVFDEEARHALLAGVAKLARAVKATLGPKGRNVVLDKKFGSPTVTKDGVTVAKEIDLEDPYENMGAQMVREVASKTSDAAGDGTTTATVLAEAIYREGLKYVTSGANPIGIQRGINKAVDSAVAQLAKIAKKVKDKDEIKQVATVSANWDGTIGEIIADAMDKVGKDGTITVEEAKSIETTLDVVEGMQFDKGYLSP
;
A
#
# COMPACT_ATOMS: atom_id res chain seq x y z
N MET A 1 -35.39 -7.10 5.67
CA MET A 1 -34.12 -7.04 4.91
C MET A 1 -34.36 -6.26 3.63
N ALA A 2 -33.45 -5.38 3.24
CA ALA A 2 -33.55 -4.69 1.96
C ALA A 2 -33.40 -5.69 0.80
N ALA A 3 -34.11 -5.45 -0.30
CA ALA A 3 -33.99 -6.25 -1.52
C ALA A 3 -32.55 -6.20 -2.06
N LYS A 4 -32.10 -7.28 -2.70
CA LYS A 4 -30.77 -7.41 -3.29
C LYS A 4 -30.84 -7.25 -4.80
N GLN A 5 -29.88 -6.53 -5.37
CA GLN A 5 -29.64 -6.51 -6.81
C GLN A 5 -28.61 -7.59 -7.15
N LEU A 6 -28.73 -8.19 -8.34
CA LEU A 6 -27.88 -9.28 -8.80
C LEU A 6 -27.44 -8.97 -10.23
N VAL A 7 -26.14 -9.10 -10.47
CA VAL A 7 -25.50 -8.99 -11.79
C VAL A 7 -24.60 -10.21 -11.94
N PHE A 8 -24.51 -10.75 -13.15
CA PHE A 8 -23.84 -12.02 -13.41
C PHE A 8 -22.78 -11.90 -14.50
N ASP A 9 -21.95 -12.94 -14.56
CA ASP A 9 -21.01 -13.19 -15.65
C ASP A 9 -20.12 -12.01 -16.03
N GLU A 10 -20.12 -11.64 -17.30
CA GLU A 10 -19.23 -10.64 -17.87
C GLU A 10 -19.57 -9.23 -17.39
N GLU A 11 -20.86 -8.91 -17.27
CA GLU A 11 -21.33 -7.62 -16.79
C GLU A 11 -20.83 -7.35 -15.37
N ALA A 12 -20.92 -8.35 -14.48
CA ALA A 12 -20.41 -8.24 -13.12
C ALA A 12 -18.89 -8.01 -13.09
N ARG A 13 -18.14 -8.75 -13.92
CA ARG A 13 -16.67 -8.64 -13.96
C ARG A 13 -16.20 -7.31 -14.53
N HIS A 14 -16.87 -6.76 -15.54
CA HIS A 14 -16.55 -5.43 -16.07
C HIS A 14 -16.84 -4.33 -15.06
N ALA A 15 -17.96 -4.41 -14.33
CA ALA A 15 -18.26 -3.44 -13.28
C ALA A 15 -17.20 -3.47 -12.16
N LEU A 16 -16.79 -4.65 -11.72
CA LEU A 16 -15.68 -4.81 -10.76
C LEU A 16 -14.37 -4.22 -11.30
N LEU A 17 -14.03 -4.52 -12.57
CA LEU A 17 -12.81 -4.00 -13.22
C LEU A 17 -12.83 -2.48 -13.33
N ALA A 18 -13.99 -1.87 -13.62
CA ALA A 18 -14.12 -0.41 -13.67
C ALA A 18 -13.80 0.23 -12.31
N GLY A 19 -14.31 -0.34 -11.22
CA GLY A 19 -13.98 0.06 -9.87
C GLY A 19 -12.50 -0.07 -9.51
N VAL A 20 -11.93 -1.24 -9.78
CA VAL A 20 -10.49 -1.53 -9.61
C VAL A 20 -9.64 -0.50 -10.36
N ALA A 21 -9.99 -0.21 -11.62
CA ALA A 21 -9.27 0.71 -12.48
C ALA A 21 -9.37 2.17 -12.01
N LYS A 22 -10.54 2.60 -11.50
CA LYS A 22 -10.71 3.95 -10.92
C LYS A 22 -9.80 4.13 -9.71
N LEU A 23 -9.81 3.18 -8.77
CA LEU A 23 -8.96 3.23 -7.59
C LEU A 23 -7.47 3.21 -7.97
N ALA A 24 -7.07 2.24 -8.79
CA ALA A 24 -5.68 2.10 -9.20
C ALA A 24 -5.18 3.32 -9.99
N ARG A 25 -6.03 3.97 -10.77
CA ARG A 25 -5.67 5.19 -11.49
C ARG A 25 -5.37 6.37 -10.56
N ALA A 26 -6.09 6.50 -9.47
CA ALA A 26 -5.82 7.54 -8.47
C ALA A 26 -4.51 7.24 -7.72
N VAL A 27 -4.35 6.00 -7.25
CA VAL A 27 -3.19 5.57 -6.44
C VAL A 27 -1.90 5.57 -7.27
N LYS A 28 -1.91 5.07 -8.51
CA LYS A 28 -0.70 5.02 -9.36
C LYS A 28 -0.10 6.38 -9.68
N ALA A 29 -0.88 7.46 -9.56
CA ALA A 29 -0.39 8.81 -9.81
C ALA A 29 0.71 9.20 -8.81
N THR A 30 0.73 8.58 -7.62
CA THR A 30 1.69 8.87 -6.56
C THR A 30 2.95 7.99 -6.60
N LEU A 31 3.04 7.02 -7.53
CA LEU A 31 4.11 6.05 -7.54
C LEU A 31 5.49 6.67 -7.88
N GLY A 32 6.46 6.40 -7.01
CA GLY A 32 7.88 6.68 -7.24
C GLY A 32 8.30 8.15 -7.04
N PRO A 33 9.58 8.48 -7.31
CA PRO A 33 10.13 9.82 -7.04
C PRO A 33 9.46 10.94 -7.84
N LYS A 34 8.92 10.61 -9.02
CA LYS A 34 8.16 11.52 -9.87
C LYS A 34 6.65 11.41 -9.65
N GLY A 35 6.23 10.79 -8.54
CA GLY A 35 4.85 10.73 -8.09
C GLY A 35 4.28 12.13 -7.93
N ARG A 36 3.07 12.31 -8.42
CA ARG A 36 2.31 13.55 -8.35
C ARG A 36 1.48 13.57 -7.07
N ASN A 37 1.19 14.78 -6.60
CA ASN A 37 0.30 14.98 -5.48
C ASN A 37 -1.14 14.65 -5.89
N VAL A 38 -1.86 14.01 -4.97
CA VAL A 38 -3.31 13.86 -5.01
C VAL A 38 -3.91 14.83 -4.00
N VAL A 39 -4.95 15.54 -4.42
CA VAL A 39 -5.68 16.49 -3.57
C VAL A 39 -6.98 15.84 -3.15
N LEU A 40 -7.18 15.74 -1.85
CA LEU A 40 -8.33 15.11 -1.21
C LEU A 40 -9.17 16.20 -0.54
N ASP A 41 -10.44 16.25 -0.88
CA ASP A 41 -11.37 17.20 -0.28
C ASP A 41 -11.62 16.88 1.20
N LYS A 42 -11.92 17.92 1.98
CA LYS A 42 -12.30 17.80 3.38
C LYS A 42 -13.54 18.65 3.62
N LYS A 43 -14.55 18.08 4.28
CA LYS A 43 -15.80 18.78 4.63
C LYS A 43 -15.58 20.06 5.45
N PHE A 44 -14.48 20.14 6.19
CA PHE A 44 -14.09 21.30 6.97
C PHE A 44 -12.59 21.54 6.85
N GLY A 45 -12.20 22.81 6.73
CA GLY A 45 -10.80 23.23 6.63
C GLY A 45 -10.25 23.19 5.20
N SER A 46 -8.93 23.11 5.08
CA SER A 46 -8.22 23.03 3.81
C SER A 46 -8.16 21.59 3.28
N PRO A 47 -8.09 21.41 1.94
CA PRO A 47 -7.92 20.10 1.34
C PRO A 47 -6.58 19.47 1.74
N THR A 48 -6.52 18.15 1.77
CA THR A 48 -5.30 17.40 2.07
C THR A 48 -4.54 17.11 0.79
N VAL A 49 -3.27 17.46 0.77
CA VAL A 49 -2.37 17.17 -0.35
C VAL A 49 -1.47 16.03 0.10
N THR A 50 -1.52 14.90 -0.60
CA THR A 50 -0.73 13.71 -0.23
C THR A 50 -0.12 13.01 -1.44
N LYS A 51 1.01 12.34 -1.20
CA LYS A 51 1.61 11.35 -2.10
C LYS A 51 1.49 9.93 -1.55
N ASP A 52 0.89 9.74 -0.39
CA ASP A 52 0.69 8.43 0.18
C ASP A 52 -0.47 7.70 -0.52
N GLY A 53 -0.13 6.58 -1.18
CA GLY A 53 -1.11 5.74 -1.87
C GLY A 53 -2.13 5.11 -0.93
N VAL A 54 -1.79 4.87 0.35
CA VAL A 54 -2.72 4.30 1.33
C VAL A 54 -3.80 5.30 1.69
N THR A 55 -3.40 6.54 2.00
CA THR A 55 -4.33 7.63 2.27
C THR A 55 -5.26 7.86 1.07
N VAL A 56 -4.71 7.87 -0.16
CA VAL A 56 -5.53 8.00 -1.37
C VAL A 56 -6.52 6.84 -1.51
N ALA A 57 -6.07 5.59 -1.31
CA ALA A 57 -6.93 4.41 -1.43
C ALA A 57 -8.06 4.38 -0.38
N LYS A 58 -7.83 4.92 0.83
CA LYS A 58 -8.81 4.97 1.92
C LYS A 58 -9.96 5.94 1.65
N GLU A 59 -9.71 7.03 0.93
CA GLU A 59 -10.71 8.05 0.59
C GLU A 59 -11.57 7.68 -0.63
N ILE A 60 -11.28 6.57 -1.30
CA ILE A 60 -12.01 6.16 -2.50
C ILE A 60 -13.23 5.33 -2.10
N ASP A 61 -14.39 5.95 -2.29
CA ASP A 61 -15.71 5.34 -2.20
C ASP A 61 -16.49 5.70 -3.47
N LEU A 62 -17.03 4.70 -4.15
CA LEU A 62 -17.69 4.86 -5.45
C LEU A 62 -19.20 4.78 -5.31
N GLU A 63 -19.92 5.62 -6.06
CA GLU A 63 -21.40 5.67 -6.02
C GLU A 63 -22.04 4.37 -6.53
N ASP A 64 -21.48 3.76 -7.58
CA ASP A 64 -21.95 2.48 -8.09
C ASP A 64 -21.53 1.35 -7.13
N PRO A 65 -22.47 0.55 -6.60
CA PRO A 65 -22.15 -0.49 -5.63
C PRO A 65 -21.23 -1.58 -6.17
N TYR A 66 -21.31 -1.91 -7.47
CA TYR A 66 -20.50 -2.97 -8.07
C TYR A 66 -19.07 -2.49 -8.32
N GLU A 67 -18.91 -1.28 -8.85
CA GLU A 67 -17.59 -0.66 -8.94
C GLU A 67 -16.98 -0.49 -7.54
N ASN A 68 -17.76 -0.04 -6.56
CA ASN A 68 -17.26 0.13 -5.20
C ASN A 68 -16.76 -1.19 -4.61
N MET A 69 -17.48 -2.30 -4.81
CA MET A 69 -16.99 -3.62 -4.41
C MET A 69 -15.62 -3.94 -5.04
N GLY A 70 -15.43 -3.63 -6.32
CA GLY A 70 -14.14 -3.75 -7.00
C GLY A 70 -13.03 -2.91 -6.35
N ALA A 71 -13.33 -1.65 -6.06
CA ALA A 71 -12.41 -0.73 -5.38
C ALA A 71 -12.05 -1.23 -3.97
N GLN A 72 -13.04 -1.60 -3.15
CA GLN A 72 -12.81 -2.07 -1.78
C GLN A 72 -11.95 -3.35 -1.75
N MET A 73 -12.09 -4.26 -2.72
CA MET A 73 -11.21 -5.44 -2.82
C MET A 73 -9.73 -5.06 -3.00
N VAL A 74 -9.44 -4.05 -3.83
CA VAL A 74 -8.04 -3.62 -4.07
C VAL A 74 -7.52 -2.77 -2.91
N ARG A 75 -8.39 -1.98 -2.27
CA ARG A 75 -8.06 -1.27 -1.03
C ARG A 75 -7.64 -2.26 0.06
N GLU A 76 -8.33 -3.38 0.21
CA GLU A 76 -7.97 -4.43 1.16
C GLU A 76 -6.58 -5.01 0.89
N VAL A 77 -6.23 -5.22 -0.39
CA VAL A 77 -4.89 -5.66 -0.80
C VAL A 77 -3.83 -4.63 -0.42
N ALA A 78 -4.10 -3.34 -0.65
CA ALA A 78 -3.20 -2.25 -0.27
C ALA A 78 -3.02 -2.17 1.25
N SER A 79 -4.12 -2.28 2.02
CA SER A 79 -4.08 -2.25 3.49
C SER A 79 -3.25 -3.39 4.06
N LYS A 80 -3.50 -4.64 3.62
CA LYS A 80 -2.74 -5.80 4.08
C LYS A 80 -1.25 -5.71 3.76
N THR A 81 -0.90 -5.11 2.62
CA THR A 81 0.50 -4.85 2.26
C THR A 81 1.12 -3.85 3.22
N SER A 82 0.40 -2.77 3.55
CA SER A 82 0.82 -1.80 4.56
C SER A 82 1.02 -2.44 5.92
N ASP A 83 0.08 -3.28 6.36
CA ASP A 83 0.11 -3.90 7.69
C ASP A 83 1.26 -4.90 7.82
N ALA A 84 1.59 -5.62 6.73
CA ALA A 84 2.65 -6.62 6.74
C ALA A 84 4.05 -6.04 6.50
N ALA A 85 4.17 -4.99 5.68
CA ALA A 85 5.47 -4.50 5.20
C ALA A 85 5.73 -3.01 5.46
N GLY A 86 4.72 -2.22 5.82
CA GLY A 86 4.84 -0.77 6.05
C GLY A 86 4.98 0.10 4.79
N ASP A 87 5.27 -0.50 3.63
CA ASP A 87 5.42 0.18 2.33
C ASP A 87 4.96 -0.76 1.19
N GLY A 88 4.90 -0.26 -0.05
CA GLY A 88 4.60 -1.05 -1.25
C GLY A 88 3.13 -1.10 -1.61
N THR A 89 2.28 -0.32 -0.93
CA THR A 89 0.83 -0.31 -1.14
C THR A 89 0.44 0.12 -2.55
N THR A 90 1.05 1.19 -3.06
CA THR A 90 0.88 1.65 -4.45
C THR A 90 1.31 0.56 -5.44
N THR A 91 2.43 -0.12 -5.17
CA THR A 91 2.93 -1.21 -6.01
C THR A 91 1.96 -2.39 -6.02
N ALA A 92 1.44 -2.79 -4.86
CA ALA A 92 0.45 -3.86 -4.74
C ALA A 92 -0.85 -3.53 -5.50
N THR A 93 -1.33 -2.28 -5.40
CA THR A 93 -2.50 -1.80 -6.17
C THR A 93 -2.28 -1.89 -7.67
N VAL A 94 -1.12 -1.43 -8.16
CA VAL A 94 -0.80 -1.47 -9.61
C VAL A 94 -0.68 -2.91 -10.11
N LEU A 95 -0.05 -3.81 -9.33
CA LEU A 95 0.06 -5.23 -9.67
C LEU A 95 -1.31 -5.91 -9.67
N ALA A 96 -2.16 -5.62 -8.68
CA ALA A 96 -3.51 -6.16 -8.60
C ALA A 96 -4.37 -5.75 -9.81
N GLU A 97 -4.34 -4.46 -10.20
CA GLU A 97 -5.01 -3.96 -11.41
C GLU A 97 -4.54 -4.71 -12.66
N ALA A 98 -3.23 -4.85 -12.84
CA ALA A 98 -2.65 -5.49 -14.02
C ALA A 98 -3.02 -6.97 -14.11
N ILE A 99 -2.87 -7.72 -13.02
CA ILE A 99 -3.19 -9.15 -12.95
C ILE A 99 -4.69 -9.37 -13.21
N TYR A 100 -5.55 -8.57 -12.58
CA TYR A 100 -7.00 -8.71 -12.73
C TYR A 100 -7.46 -8.39 -14.16
N ARG A 101 -6.96 -7.29 -14.75
CA ARG A 101 -7.27 -6.88 -16.12
C ARG A 101 -6.86 -7.95 -17.14
N GLU A 102 -5.62 -8.44 -17.07
CA GLU A 102 -5.14 -9.44 -18.01
C GLU A 102 -5.84 -10.79 -17.79
N GLY A 103 -6.05 -11.19 -16.53
CA GLY A 103 -6.81 -12.40 -16.20
C GLY A 103 -8.21 -12.38 -16.80
N LEU A 104 -8.91 -11.24 -16.70
CA LEU A 104 -10.25 -11.10 -17.25
C LEU A 104 -10.30 -11.31 -18.76
N LYS A 105 -9.32 -10.80 -19.53
CA LYS A 105 -9.26 -11.00 -20.99
C LYS A 105 -9.21 -12.48 -21.38
N TYR A 106 -8.42 -13.28 -20.66
CA TYR A 106 -8.33 -14.72 -20.91
C TYR A 106 -9.62 -15.44 -20.52
N VAL A 107 -10.25 -15.05 -19.40
CA VAL A 107 -11.55 -15.59 -19.00
C VAL A 107 -12.62 -15.29 -20.05
N THR A 108 -12.69 -14.07 -20.57
CA THR A 108 -13.62 -13.71 -21.66
C THR A 108 -13.34 -14.51 -22.94
N SER A 109 -12.09 -14.94 -23.16
CA SER A 109 -11.70 -15.81 -24.28
C SER A 109 -12.03 -17.30 -24.06
N GLY A 110 -12.76 -17.63 -22.99
CA GLY A 110 -13.19 -19.01 -22.68
C GLY A 110 -12.21 -19.84 -21.86
N ALA A 111 -11.11 -19.24 -21.36
CA ALA A 111 -10.17 -19.96 -20.50
C ALA A 111 -10.75 -20.20 -19.10
N ASN A 112 -10.39 -21.33 -18.49
CA ASN A 112 -10.85 -21.69 -17.14
C ASN A 112 -10.24 -20.74 -16.07
N PRO A 113 -11.06 -19.96 -15.33
CA PRO A 113 -10.57 -19.04 -14.31
C PRO A 113 -9.76 -19.71 -13.20
N ILE A 114 -10.14 -20.93 -12.80
CA ILE A 114 -9.43 -21.70 -11.76
C ILE A 114 -8.05 -22.14 -12.27
N GLY A 115 -7.95 -22.48 -13.56
CA GLY A 115 -6.68 -22.81 -14.21
C GLY A 115 -5.73 -21.62 -14.22
N ILE A 116 -6.25 -20.44 -14.61
CA ILE A 116 -5.50 -19.18 -14.61
C ILE A 116 -5.01 -18.84 -13.20
N GLN A 117 -5.89 -18.89 -12.19
CA GLN A 117 -5.53 -18.60 -10.81
C GLN A 117 -4.40 -19.52 -10.30
N ARG A 118 -4.49 -20.83 -10.57
CA ARG A 118 -3.42 -21.79 -10.22
C ARG A 118 -2.10 -21.46 -10.91
N GLY A 119 -2.15 -21.05 -12.17
CA GLY A 119 -0.97 -20.62 -12.93
C GLY A 119 -0.33 -19.36 -12.32
N ILE A 120 -1.14 -18.36 -11.99
CA ILE A 120 -0.69 -17.13 -11.33
C ILE A 120 -0.01 -17.46 -9.99
N ASN A 121 -0.65 -18.27 -9.14
CA ASN A 121 -0.07 -18.63 -7.84
C ASN A 121 1.30 -19.31 -7.99
N LYS A 122 1.45 -20.28 -8.91
CA LYS A 122 2.75 -20.92 -9.17
C LYS A 122 3.82 -19.93 -9.66
N ALA A 123 3.42 -18.96 -10.49
CA ALA A 123 4.33 -17.93 -10.97
C ALA A 123 4.75 -17.00 -9.83
N VAL A 124 3.83 -16.62 -8.94
CA VAL A 124 4.10 -15.83 -7.74
C VAL A 124 5.07 -16.57 -6.83
N ASP A 125 4.82 -17.85 -6.53
CA ASP A 125 5.71 -18.66 -5.68
C ASP A 125 7.14 -18.70 -6.24
N SER A 126 7.26 -18.89 -7.55
CA SER A 126 8.56 -18.92 -8.24
C SER A 126 9.24 -17.55 -8.20
N ALA A 127 8.49 -16.46 -8.39
CA ALA A 127 9.00 -15.10 -8.33
C ALA A 127 9.48 -14.73 -6.92
N VAL A 128 8.70 -15.06 -5.89
CA VAL A 128 9.05 -14.84 -4.48
C VAL A 128 10.32 -15.62 -4.11
N ALA A 129 10.41 -16.89 -4.52
CA ALA A 129 11.61 -17.69 -4.30
C ALA A 129 12.85 -17.09 -4.97
N GLN A 130 12.71 -16.51 -6.16
CA GLN A 130 13.80 -15.83 -6.85
C GLN A 130 14.16 -14.49 -6.19
N LEU A 131 13.16 -13.71 -5.73
CA LEU A 131 13.37 -12.47 -4.99
C LEU A 131 14.19 -12.71 -3.71
N ALA A 132 13.88 -13.78 -2.97
CA ALA A 132 14.63 -14.16 -1.79
C ALA A 132 16.11 -14.50 -2.09
N LYS A 133 16.41 -15.06 -3.26
CA LYS A 133 17.79 -15.38 -3.68
C LYS A 133 18.60 -14.15 -4.06
N ILE A 134 17.97 -13.14 -4.65
CA ILE A 134 18.66 -11.90 -5.04
C ILE A 134 18.69 -10.85 -3.93
N ALA A 135 17.91 -11.06 -2.86
CA ALA A 135 17.86 -10.18 -1.70
C ALA A 135 19.24 -10.07 -1.03
N LYS A 136 19.69 -8.83 -0.83
CA LYS A 136 20.91 -8.52 -0.07
C LYS A 136 20.51 -8.09 1.33
N LYS A 137 21.11 -8.71 2.35
CA LYS A 137 20.89 -8.34 3.74
C LYS A 137 21.54 -6.98 4.02
N VAL A 138 20.76 -6.06 4.58
CA VAL A 138 21.21 -4.74 5.04
C VAL A 138 22.01 -4.92 6.34
N LYS A 139 23.28 -4.54 6.30
CA LYS A 139 24.21 -4.72 7.43
C LYS A 139 24.57 -3.38 8.05
N ASP A 140 24.86 -2.40 7.21
CA ASP A 140 25.56 -1.19 7.61
C ASP A 140 24.61 0.00 7.76
N LYS A 141 24.99 0.96 8.60
CA LYS A 141 24.22 2.19 8.84
C LYS A 141 23.94 2.97 7.55
N ASP A 142 24.91 3.01 6.64
CA ASP A 142 24.76 3.67 5.34
C ASP A 142 23.69 3.00 4.46
N GLU A 143 23.60 1.67 4.51
CA GLU A 143 22.56 0.94 3.77
C GLU A 143 21.17 1.18 4.39
N ILE A 144 21.07 1.27 5.73
CA ILE A 144 19.83 1.65 6.43
C ILE A 144 19.40 3.06 6.02
N LYS A 145 20.33 4.02 6.04
CA LYS A 145 20.10 5.41 5.61
C LYS A 145 19.56 5.45 4.18
N GLN A 146 20.16 4.69 3.27
CA GLN A 146 19.71 4.62 1.87
C GLN A 146 18.28 4.11 1.74
N VAL A 147 17.93 3.01 2.42
CA VAL A 147 16.57 2.46 2.41
C VAL A 147 15.58 3.48 2.95
N ALA A 148 15.88 4.09 4.10
CA ALA A 148 15.04 5.09 4.74
C ALA A 148 14.84 6.34 3.85
N THR A 149 15.91 6.84 3.23
CA THR A 149 15.83 7.97 2.29
C THR A 149 14.96 7.66 1.08
N VAL A 150 15.07 6.47 0.49
CA VAL A 150 14.25 6.08 -0.66
C VAL A 150 12.77 6.01 -0.28
N SER A 151 12.45 5.38 0.85
CA SER A 151 11.06 5.31 1.35
C SER A 151 10.51 6.67 1.78
N ALA A 152 11.37 7.59 2.26
CA ALA A 152 11.00 8.96 2.60
C ALA A 152 10.98 9.91 1.39
N ASN A 153 10.71 9.41 0.17
CA ASN A 153 10.67 10.21 -1.06
C ASN A 153 11.95 11.02 -1.35
N TRP A 154 13.12 10.40 -1.13
CA TRP A 154 14.44 11.00 -1.31
C TRP A 154 14.80 12.11 -0.33
N ASP A 155 14.20 12.10 0.87
CA ASP A 155 14.61 12.96 1.96
C ASP A 155 15.84 12.39 2.70
N GLY A 156 16.99 13.04 2.51
CA GLY A 156 18.25 12.66 3.13
C GLY A 156 18.28 12.92 4.65
N THR A 157 17.55 13.93 5.12
CA THR A 157 17.49 14.32 6.53
C THR A 157 16.75 13.26 7.33
N ILE A 158 15.58 12.82 6.82
CA ILE A 158 14.78 11.76 7.45
C ILE A 158 15.56 10.44 7.47
N GLY A 159 16.22 10.08 6.37
CA GLY A 159 17.02 8.86 6.32
C GLY A 159 18.18 8.84 7.32
N GLU A 160 18.81 9.99 7.56
CA GLU A 160 19.87 10.13 8.56
C GLU A 160 19.35 9.98 9.99
N ILE A 161 18.24 10.65 10.32
CA ILE A 161 17.61 10.56 11.64
C ILE A 161 17.17 9.12 11.95
N ILE A 162 16.58 8.41 10.98
CA ILE A 162 16.16 7.01 11.15
C ILE A 162 17.38 6.11 11.36
N ALA A 163 18.44 6.29 10.58
CA ALA A 163 19.66 5.50 10.74
C ALA A 163 20.33 5.74 12.10
N ASP A 164 20.35 6.99 12.59
CA ASP A 164 20.84 7.33 13.92
C ASP A 164 19.96 6.76 15.04
N ALA A 165 18.64 6.78 14.86
CA ALA A 165 17.70 6.18 15.81
C ALA A 165 17.95 4.68 15.95
N MET A 166 18.00 3.95 14.83
CA MET A 166 18.25 2.50 14.80
C MET A 166 19.63 2.12 15.37
N ASP A 167 20.63 2.97 15.21
CA ASP A 167 21.97 2.77 15.78
C ASP A 167 21.96 2.92 17.31
N LYS A 168 21.16 3.85 17.86
CA LYS A 168 21.02 4.06 19.30
C LYS A 168 20.19 2.99 20.00
N VAL A 169 19.03 2.59 19.44
CA VAL A 169 18.13 1.61 20.08
C VAL A 169 18.38 0.16 19.65
N GLY A 170 19.21 -0.05 18.63
CA GLY A 170 19.45 -1.35 18.00
C GLY A 170 18.39 -1.69 16.94
N LYS A 171 18.69 -2.68 16.08
CA LYS A 171 17.84 -3.04 14.94
C LYS A 171 16.43 -3.52 15.32
N ASP A 172 16.30 -4.10 16.52
CA ASP A 172 15.03 -4.61 17.06
C ASP A 172 14.45 -3.68 18.14
N GLY A 173 14.98 -2.45 18.27
CA GLY A 173 14.52 -1.46 19.24
C GLY A 173 13.25 -0.73 18.80
N THR A 174 12.48 -0.22 19.76
CA THR A 174 11.25 0.54 19.49
C THR A 174 11.60 1.98 19.08
N ILE A 175 11.03 2.44 17.97
CA ILE A 175 11.11 3.83 17.50
C ILE A 175 9.69 4.40 17.43
N THR A 176 9.48 5.57 18.01
CA THR A 176 8.22 6.32 17.93
C THR A 176 8.45 7.66 17.23
N VAL A 177 7.41 8.18 16.57
CA VAL A 177 7.44 9.48 15.90
C VAL A 177 6.32 10.33 16.50
N GLU A 178 6.65 11.54 16.94
CA GLU A 178 5.71 12.49 17.54
C GLU A 178 5.81 13.85 16.83
N GLU A 179 4.70 14.59 16.80
CA GLU A 179 4.69 15.95 16.24
C GLU A 179 5.33 16.93 17.23
N ALA A 180 6.37 17.64 16.79
CA ALA A 180 6.99 18.72 17.55
C ALA A 180 6.26 20.05 17.33
N LYS A 181 6.30 20.93 18.33
CA LYS A 181 5.83 22.32 18.20
C LYS A 181 6.83 23.24 17.50
N SER A 182 8.08 22.79 17.34
CA SER A 182 9.15 23.52 16.66
C SER A 182 9.29 23.07 15.19
N ILE A 183 10.06 23.82 14.41
CA ILE A 183 10.39 23.51 13.02
C ILE A 183 11.52 22.46 12.94
N GLU A 184 12.27 22.27 14.03
CA GLU A 184 13.41 21.36 14.09
C GLU A 184 12.95 19.94 14.35
N THR A 185 13.51 18.98 13.59
CA THR A 185 13.34 17.55 13.86
C THR A 185 14.48 17.08 14.76
N THR A 186 14.14 16.57 15.94
CA THR A 186 15.11 16.08 16.93
C THR A 186 14.96 14.58 17.15
N LEU A 187 16.03 13.96 17.67
CA LEU A 187 16.05 12.54 18.06
C LEU A 187 16.41 12.43 19.53
N ASP A 188 15.43 12.04 20.34
CA ASP A 188 15.60 11.80 21.77
C ASP A 188 15.42 10.32 22.09
N VAL A 189 16.26 9.81 23.00
CA VAL A 189 16.15 8.43 23.50
C VAL A 189 15.61 8.50 24.92
N VAL A 190 14.46 7.85 25.13
CA VAL A 190 13.79 7.79 26.43
C VAL A 190 13.68 6.35 26.91
N GLU A 191 13.65 6.16 28.21
CA GLU A 191 13.36 4.85 28.79
C GLU A 191 11.86 4.58 28.72
N GLY A 192 11.48 3.51 28.02
CA GLY A 192 10.08 3.12 27.82
C GLY A 192 9.97 1.64 27.49
N MET A 193 8.73 1.15 27.39
CA MET A 193 8.47 -0.24 26.99
C MET A 193 7.22 -0.35 26.13
N GLN A 194 7.24 -1.30 25.19
CA GLN A 194 6.12 -1.63 24.33
C GLN A 194 5.55 -3.00 24.73
N PHE A 195 4.22 -3.13 24.72
CA PHE A 195 3.52 -4.38 25.00
C PHE A 195 2.64 -4.78 23.81
N ASP A 196 2.54 -6.09 23.55
CA ASP A 196 1.72 -6.66 22.47
C ASP A 196 0.21 -6.73 22.79
N LYS A 197 -0.32 -5.76 23.58
CA LYS A 197 -1.75 -5.67 23.89
C LYS A 197 -2.32 -4.34 23.40
N GLY A 198 -3.30 -4.41 22.50
CA GLY A 198 -4.08 -3.27 22.04
C GLY A 198 -5.33 -3.00 22.88
N TYR A 199 -6.11 -2.01 22.46
CA TYR A 199 -7.39 -1.66 23.07
C TYR A 199 -8.46 -2.73 22.79
N LEU A 200 -9.35 -2.98 23.76
CA LEU A 200 -10.44 -3.96 23.63
C LEU A 200 -11.59 -3.49 22.72
N SER A 201 -11.71 -2.18 22.51
CA SER A 201 -12.65 -1.56 21.59
C SER A 201 -11.89 -0.48 20.80
N PRO A 202 -12.07 -0.42 19.47
CA PRO A 202 -11.65 0.72 18.65
C PRO A 202 -12.33 2.03 19.08
#